data_AF-A0A850B8K6-F1
#
_entry.id   AF-A0A850B8K6-F1
#
_cell.length_a   1.000
_cell.length_b   1.000
_cell.length_c   1.000
_cell.angle_alpha   90.00
_cell.angle_beta   90.00
_cell.angle_gamma   90.00
#
_symmetry.space_group_name_H-M   'P 1'
#
loop_
_entity.id
_entity.type
_entity.pdbx_description
1 polymer ?
#
loop_
_entity_poly.entity_id
_entity_poly.type
_entity_poly.pdbx_seq_one_letter_code
_entity_poly.pdbx_strand_id
1 'polypeptide(L)'
;MRRSAWNLVVLSSIFIGLSAGCGDGGGEGESGGGGGAGGAPVNSCPAERAEVLGPVDAASTGEVTVLSDEGGVKTLYIDASAGGPMEQENNPWIYVNFASAARVDVTDPGADASTAWDLALKRPVLRTNSGDGGPGEGGLAFLKEEAFDAVTDEEAKSSSLAIERWFDAMCVAKKDPGGYLATTFDGWYDYGGQTTHAVTPHPGVFILRSGDGGALYKLEILTYYANPDGTEGMAGGRFLIRYKAIAF
;
A
#
# COMPACT_ATOMS: atom_id res chain seq x y z
N MET A 1 10.55 -54.74 -17.32
CA MET A 1 10.94 -55.61 -16.19
C MET A 1 11.85 -54.83 -15.25
N ARG A 2 11.55 -54.90 -13.96
CA ARG A 2 11.99 -54.03 -12.86
C ARG A 2 13.50 -54.09 -12.56
N ARG A 3 14.11 -52.98 -12.15
CA ARG A 3 15.32 -52.89 -11.30
C ARG A 3 15.15 -51.65 -10.40
N SER A 4 14.57 -51.80 -9.21
CA SER A 4 15.21 -52.09 -7.91
C SER A 4 16.04 -50.93 -7.36
N ALA A 5 15.47 -50.31 -6.34
CA ALA A 5 16.01 -49.27 -5.48
C ALA A 5 17.05 -49.81 -4.49
N TRP A 6 18.02 -48.99 -4.11
CA TRP A 6 18.83 -49.14 -2.88
C TRP A 6 18.73 -47.85 -2.06
N ASN A 7 18.25 -47.99 -0.83
CA ASN A 7 18.24 -46.97 0.22
C ASN A 7 19.63 -46.89 0.87
N LEU A 8 20.08 -45.68 1.21
CA LEU A 8 21.11 -45.49 2.24
C LEU A 8 20.63 -44.42 3.23
N VAL A 9 20.43 -44.86 4.47
CA VAL A 9 20.09 -44.06 5.64
C VAL A 9 21.41 -43.63 6.30
N VAL A 10 21.53 -42.36 6.67
CA VAL A 10 22.61 -41.87 7.56
C VAL A 10 21.98 -41.17 8.75
N LEU A 11 22.27 -41.69 9.94
CA LEU A 11 21.88 -41.21 11.26
C LEU A 11 23.18 -41.07 12.09
N SER A 12 23.43 -39.89 12.64
CA SER A 12 24.32 -39.68 13.81
C SER A 12 24.08 -38.26 14.34
N SER A 13 23.39 -38.08 15.47
CA SER A 13 23.80 -38.28 16.87
C SER A 13 24.42 -37.02 17.48
N ILE A 14 23.60 -36.42 18.35
CA ILE A 14 23.82 -35.29 19.26
C ILE A 14 24.87 -35.66 20.33
N PHE A 15 25.73 -34.69 20.68
CA PHE A 15 26.48 -34.69 21.94
C PHE A 15 26.20 -33.40 22.72
N ILE A 16 25.84 -33.59 24.00
CA ILE A 16 25.55 -32.58 25.02
C ILE A 16 26.85 -32.24 25.76
N GLY A 17 27.11 -30.96 25.97
CA GLY A 17 28.17 -30.46 26.86
C GLY A 17 27.60 -29.46 27.87
N LEU A 18 27.57 -29.86 29.14
CA LEU A 18 27.20 -29.05 30.30
C LEU A 18 28.49 -28.59 31.01
N SER A 19 28.64 -27.32 31.32
CA SER A 19 29.66 -26.85 32.28
C SER A 19 29.11 -25.68 33.09
N ALA A 20 29.13 -25.85 34.41
CA ALA A 20 28.76 -24.87 35.42
C ALA A 20 30.02 -24.24 36.02
N GLY A 21 29.98 -22.94 36.30
CA GLY A 21 30.97 -22.23 37.10
C GLY A 21 30.37 -20.94 37.66
N CYS A 22 30.30 -20.83 38.99
CA CYS A 22 29.93 -19.62 39.72
C CYS A 22 31.14 -18.68 39.89
N GLY A 23 30.89 -17.37 39.90
CA GLY A 23 31.83 -16.34 40.32
C GLY A 23 31.15 -14.96 40.36
N ASP A 24 31.03 -14.41 41.58
CA ASP A 24 30.38 -13.16 42.00
C ASP A 24 31.25 -11.90 41.75
N GLY A 25 30.63 -10.71 41.64
CA GLY A 25 31.31 -9.40 41.68
C GLY A 25 30.75 -8.34 40.72
N GLY A 26 30.10 -7.30 41.28
CA GLY A 26 29.38 -6.24 40.55
C GLY A 26 30.20 -5.08 39.96
N GLY A 27 29.49 -4.10 39.40
CA GLY A 27 30.03 -2.80 38.96
C GLY A 27 29.36 -2.27 37.69
N GLU A 28 29.03 -0.98 37.70
CA GLU A 28 28.24 -0.19 36.75
C GLU A 28 28.84 -0.07 35.33
N GLY A 29 28.01 0.37 34.36
CA GLY A 29 28.50 1.12 33.20
C GLY A 29 28.01 0.67 31.82
N GLU A 30 27.00 1.40 31.34
CA GLU A 30 26.83 1.91 29.97
C GLU A 30 26.87 1.04 28.70
N SER A 31 25.86 1.35 27.86
CA SER A 31 25.96 1.55 26.41
C SER A 31 26.16 0.33 25.50
N GLY A 32 25.18 0.11 24.61
CA GLY A 32 25.44 -0.70 23.43
C GLY A 32 24.25 -0.96 22.51
N GLY A 33 23.80 0.08 21.80
CA GLY A 33 23.38 -0.06 20.40
C GLY A 33 22.04 -0.74 20.12
N GLY A 34 20.95 0.02 20.21
CA GLY A 34 19.76 -0.25 19.41
C GLY A 34 20.10 -0.06 17.93
N GLY A 35 20.43 -1.16 17.25
CA GLY A 35 20.60 -1.19 15.80
C GLY A 35 19.24 -0.97 15.13
N GLY A 36 18.86 0.29 14.94
CA GLY A 36 17.79 0.64 14.02
C GLY A 36 18.21 0.19 12.62
N ALA A 37 17.62 -0.89 12.12
CA ALA A 37 17.71 -1.24 10.71
C ALA A 37 17.07 -0.08 9.91
N GLY A 38 17.89 0.88 9.48
CA GLY A 38 17.44 2.00 8.66
C GLY A 38 16.89 1.47 7.33
N GLY A 39 15.77 2.02 6.86
CA GLY A 39 15.27 1.74 5.52
C GLY A 39 16.22 2.27 4.44
N ALA A 40 16.10 1.73 3.23
CA ALA A 40 16.81 2.27 2.07
C ALA A 40 16.45 3.76 1.86
N PRO A 41 17.42 4.61 1.46
CA PRO A 41 17.11 5.94 0.94
C PRO A 41 16.11 5.86 -0.23
N VAL A 42 15.25 6.87 -0.37
CA VAL A 42 14.32 6.95 -1.50
C VAL A 42 15.09 6.85 -2.82
N ASN A 43 14.56 6.10 -3.79
CA ASN A 43 15.15 5.89 -5.11
C ASN A 43 16.48 5.14 -5.14
N SER A 44 16.94 4.52 -4.04
CA SER A 44 18.19 3.76 -4.04
C SER A 44 18.07 2.33 -4.60
N CYS A 45 16.85 1.84 -4.85
CA CYS A 45 16.56 0.47 -5.31
C CYS A 45 15.74 0.45 -6.61
N PRO A 46 16.25 1.03 -7.72
CA PRO A 46 15.45 1.25 -8.94
C PRO A 46 15.08 -0.05 -9.67
N ALA A 47 15.93 -1.07 -9.64
CA ALA A 47 15.66 -2.35 -10.29
C ALA A 47 14.56 -3.13 -9.55
N GLU A 48 14.67 -3.19 -8.23
CA GLU A 48 13.71 -3.86 -7.35
C GLU A 48 12.37 -3.12 -7.37
N ARG A 49 12.39 -1.79 -7.46
CA ARG A 49 11.19 -0.97 -7.69
C ARG A 49 10.48 -1.36 -8.98
N ALA A 50 11.21 -1.50 -10.09
CA ALA A 50 10.62 -1.92 -11.35
C ALA A 50 10.04 -3.35 -11.26
N GLU A 51 10.73 -4.26 -10.58
CA GLU A 51 10.27 -5.64 -10.37
C GLU A 51 8.96 -5.69 -9.57
N VAL A 52 8.86 -4.97 -8.44
CA VAL A 52 7.66 -5.04 -7.59
C VAL A 52 6.46 -4.31 -8.17
N LEU A 53 6.67 -3.28 -9.01
CA LEU A 53 5.58 -2.53 -9.62
C LEU A 53 5.05 -3.18 -10.90
N GLY A 54 5.89 -3.93 -11.62
CA GLY A 54 5.56 -4.52 -12.92
C GLY A 54 5.01 -3.49 -13.89
N PRO A 55 5.79 -2.46 -14.29
CA PRO A 55 5.27 -1.36 -15.08
C PRO A 55 4.85 -1.82 -16.48
N VAL A 56 3.65 -1.44 -16.88
CA VAL A 56 3.10 -1.67 -18.21
C VAL A 56 3.12 -0.37 -18.99
N ASP A 57 3.71 -0.40 -20.18
CA ASP A 57 3.76 0.76 -21.09
C ASP A 57 2.46 0.92 -21.89
N ALA A 58 1.35 1.00 -21.16
CA ALA A 58 0.03 1.30 -21.66
C ALA A 58 -0.76 2.03 -20.58
N ALA A 59 -1.63 2.97 -20.97
CA ALA A 59 -2.52 3.62 -20.01
C ALA A 59 -3.62 2.65 -19.58
N SER A 60 -4.05 2.76 -18.31
CA SER A 60 -5.19 1.99 -17.82
C SER A 60 -6.48 2.38 -18.55
N THR A 61 -7.30 1.38 -18.86
CA THR A 61 -8.64 1.55 -19.42
C THR A 61 -9.71 1.68 -18.35
N GLY A 62 -9.37 1.52 -17.07
CA GLY A 62 -10.30 1.59 -15.95
C GLY A 62 -10.97 2.96 -15.82
N GLU A 63 -12.25 2.97 -15.48
CA GLU A 63 -13.07 4.17 -15.39
C GLU A 63 -12.93 4.87 -14.04
N VAL A 64 -12.98 6.20 -14.02
CA VAL A 64 -13.13 7.03 -12.82
C VAL A 64 -14.32 7.94 -13.02
N THR A 65 -15.35 7.79 -12.20
CA THR A 65 -16.61 8.51 -12.35
C THR A 65 -17.04 9.14 -11.04
N VAL A 66 -17.42 10.42 -11.08
CA VAL A 66 -18.01 11.12 -9.95
C VAL A 66 -19.48 10.70 -9.84
N LEU A 67 -19.83 10.01 -8.76
CA LEU A 67 -21.21 9.55 -8.49
C LEU A 67 -22.04 10.59 -7.75
N SER A 68 -21.40 11.38 -6.89
CA SER A 68 -22.06 12.46 -6.17
C SER A 68 -21.08 13.60 -5.86
N ASP A 69 -21.63 14.79 -5.67
CA ASP A 69 -20.95 15.98 -5.18
C ASP A 69 -21.93 16.79 -4.34
N GLU A 70 -21.82 16.65 -3.03
CA GLU A 70 -22.73 17.27 -2.07
C GLU A 70 -21.91 18.03 -1.02
N GLY A 71 -22.03 19.36 -1.01
CA GLY A 71 -21.30 20.20 -0.05
C GLY A 71 -19.78 20.08 -0.14
N GLY A 72 -19.24 19.75 -1.33
CA GLY A 72 -17.81 19.52 -1.56
C GLY A 72 -17.31 18.15 -1.11
N VAL A 73 -18.21 17.27 -0.62
CA VAL A 73 -17.93 15.85 -0.44
C VAL A 73 -18.31 15.13 -1.73
N LYS A 74 -17.33 14.50 -2.35
CA LYS A 74 -17.50 13.76 -3.60
C LYS A 74 -17.36 12.26 -3.34
N THR A 75 -18.13 11.45 -4.07
CA THR A 75 -17.95 10.00 -4.12
C THR A 75 -17.47 9.60 -5.51
N LEU A 76 -16.33 8.94 -5.60
CA LEU A 76 -15.79 8.40 -6.85
C LEU A 76 -16.02 6.90 -6.93
N TYR A 77 -16.50 6.45 -8.08
CA TYR A 77 -16.26 5.09 -8.57
C TYR A 77 -14.90 5.04 -9.27
N ILE A 78 -14.08 4.03 -8.95
CA ILE A 78 -12.78 3.79 -9.57
C ILE A 78 -12.66 2.31 -9.95
N ASP A 79 -12.53 2.01 -11.23
CA ASP A 79 -12.27 0.66 -11.72
C ASP A 79 -10.77 0.38 -11.80
N ALA A 80 -10.24 -0.30 -10.78
CA ALA A 80 -8.88 -0.83 -10.74
C ALA A 80 -8.87 -2.36 -10.92
N SER A 81 -9.88 -2.91 -11.62
CA SER A 81 -10.13 -4.36 -11.65
C SER A 81 -9.32 -5.13 -12.71
N ALA A 82 -8.60 -4.43 -13.58
CA ALA A 82 -7.87 -4.96 -14.73
C ALA A 82 -7.00 -6.19 -14.37
N GLY A 83 -7.03 -7.20 -15.25
CA GLY A 83 -6.34 -8.48 -15.07
C GLY A 83 -6.97 -9.43 -14.03
N GLY A 84 -7.89 -8.95 -13.19
CA GLY A 84 -8.41 -9.76 -12.08
C GLY A 84 -7.30 -10.22 -11.12
N PRO A 85 -7.57 -11.17 -10.21
CA PRO A 85 -6.59 -11.59 -9.21
C PRO A 85 -5.37 -12.33 -9.79
N MET A 86 -5.47 -12.86 -11.02
CA MET A 86 -4.41 -13.70 -11.61
C MET A 86 -3.51 -12.95 -12.59
N GLU A 87 -4.00 -11.90 -13.26
CA GLU A 87 -3.25 -11.20 -14.32
C GLU A 87 -3.02 -9.71 -14.03
N GLN A 88 -3.30 -9.26 -12.79
CA GLN A 88 -3.13 -7.86 -12.40
C GLN A 88 -1.70 -7.32 -12.62
N GLU A 89 -0.69 -8.18 -12.51
CA GLU A 89 0.71 -7.80 -12.71
C GLU A 89 1.01 -7.40 -14.15
N ASN A 90 0.30 -8.00 -15.12
CA ASN A 90 0.44 -7.73 -16.55
C ASN A 90 -0.48 -6.60 -17.04
N ASN A 91 -1.18 -5.92 -16.13
CA ASN A 91 -2.09 -4.82 -16.43
C ASN A 91 -1.61 -3.52 -15.77
N PRO A 92 -1.85 -2.36 -16.40
CA PRO A 92 -1.36 -1.08 -15.88
C PRO A 92 -2.06 -0.66 -14.59
N TRP A 93 -1.40 0.19 -13.81
CA TRP A 93 -2.05 0.88 -12.69
C TRP A 93 -3.06 1.91 -13.21
N ILE A 94 -4.11 2.16 -12.44
CA ILE A 94 -4.95 3.35 -12.64
C ILE A 94 -4.44 4.48 -11.75
N TYR A 95 -4.24 5.66 -12.34
CA TYR A 95 -3.76 6.86 -11.66
C TYR A 95 -4.90 7.86 -11.54
N VAL A 96 -5.12 8.42 -10.34
CA VAL A 96 -6.23 9.31 -10.04
C VAL A 96 -5.69 10.66 -9.55
N ASN A 97 -6.32 11.74 -10.00
CA ASN A 97 -6.13 13.09 -9.47
C ASN A 97 -7.45 13.56 -8.82
N PHE A 98 -7.39 13.93 -7.54
CA PHE A 98 -8.56 14.33 -6.75
C PHE A 98 -8.98 15.78 -7.00
N ALA A 99 -8.08 16.64 -7.50
CA ALA A 99 -8.46 18.00 -7.91
C ALA A 99 -9.36 17.98 -9.14
N SER A 100 -9.02 17.17 -10.15
CA SER A 100 -9.85 16.97 -11.35
C SER A 100 -10.93 15.91 -11.19
N ALA A 101 -10.91 15.14 -10.10
CA ALA A 101 -11.82 14.02 -9.83
C ALA A 101 -11.84 12.98 -10.97
N ALA A 102 -10.67 12.70 -11.57
CA ALA A 102 -10.57 11.93 -12.81
C ALA A 102 -9.31 11.06 -12.86
N ARG A 103 -9.31 10.10 -13.80
CA ARG A 103 -8.12 9.35 -14.19
C ARG A 103 -7.10 10.29 -14.85
N VAL A 104 -5.83 10.10 -14.54
CA VAL A 104 -4.70 10.67 -15.29
C VAL A 104 -4.32 9.68 -16.39
N ASP A 105 -4.44 10.10 -17.65
CA ASP A 105 -4.07 9.28 -18.81
C ASP A 105 -2.55 9.23 -18.99
N VAL A 106 -1.91 8.32 -18.24
CA VAL A 106 -0.47 8.09 -18.26
C VAL A 106 -0.16 6.59 -18.24
N THR A 107 0.96 6.18 -18.84
CA THR A 107 1.49 4.81 -18.71
C THR A 107 2.24 4.65 -17.39
N ASP A 108 2.52 3.43 -16.95
CA ASP A 108 3.29 3.23 -15.71
C ASP A 108 4.68 3.90 -15.76
N PRO A 109 5.48 3.75 -16.85
CA PRO A 109 6.73 4.51 -16.98
C PRO A 109 6.54 6.03 -17.02
N GLY A 110 5.46 6.51 -17.65
CA GLY A 110 5.16 7.94 -17.68
C GLY A 110 4.81 8.51 -16.31
N ALA A 111 4.17 7.71 -15.45
CA ALA A 111 3.80 8.11 -14.09
C ALA A 111 5.02 8.36 -13.21
N ASP A 112 6.13 7.65 -13.46
CA ASP A 112 7.40 7.81 -12.75
C ASP A 112 8.10 9.15 -13.03
N ALA A 113 7.65 9.89 -14.04
CA ALA A 113 8.13 11.23 -14.38
C ALA A 113 7.07 12.33 -14.14
N SER A 114 5.95 12.00 -13.48
CA SER A 114 4.80 12.89 -13.36
C SER A 114 4.37 13.11 -11.91
N THR A 115 4.13 14.37 -11.55
CA THR A 115 3.50 14.77 -10.28
C THR A 115 1.99 14.97 -10.41
N ALA A 116 1.40 14.72 -11.59
CA ALA A 116 0.00 15.03 -11.88
C ALA A 116 -1.01 14.05 -11.26
N TRP A 117 -0.56 12.92 -10.72
CA TRP A 117 -1.40 11.92 -10.07
C TRP A 117 -1.17 11.91 -8.56
N ASP A 118 -2.22 11.63 -7.80
CA ASP A 118 -2.21 11.65 -6.33
C ASP A 118 -2.16 10.23 -5.76
N LEU A 119 -3.03 9.36 -6.30
CA LEU A 119 -3.23 7.99 -5.87
C LEU A 119 -3.17 7.06 -7.07
N ALA A 120 -2.39 5.98 -6.97
CA ALA A 120 -2.39 4.90 -7.93
C ALA A 120 -3.00 3.64 -7.30
N LEU A 121 -3.85 2.94 -8.05
CA LEU A 121 -4.53 1.73 -7.62
C LEU A 121 -4.23 0.58 -8.58
N LYS A 122 -3.97 -0.60 -8.03
CA LYS A 122 -3.92 -1.88 -8.74
C LYS A 122 -4.51 -2.92 -7.81
N ARG A 123 -5.79 -3.24 -8.04
CA ARG A 123 -6.53 -4.21 -7.22
C ARG A 123 -6.42 -3.78 -5.74
N PRO A 124 -6.04 -4.59 -4.72
CA PRO A 124 -6.04 -4.09 -3.35
C PRO A 124 -4.83 -3.20 -3.01
N VAL A 125 -3.87 -3.03 -3.93
CA VAL A 125 -2.66 -2.25 -3.68
C VAL A 125 -2.89 -0.80 -4.08
N LEU A 126 -2.75 0.10 -3.11
CA LEU A 126 -2.87 1.55 -3.29
C LEU A 126 -1.54 2.19 -2.92
N ARG A 127 -1.07 3.18 -3.69
CA ARG A 127 0.15 3.95 -3.37
C ARG A 127 -0.03 5.43 -3.65
N THR A 128 0.65 6.24 -2.85
CA THR A 128 0.73 7.69 -3.06
C THR A 128 1.87 8.06 -4.01
N ASN A 129 1.76 9.21 -4.66
CA ASN A 129 2.85 9.79 -5.44
C ASN A 129 3.90 10.45 -4.53
N SER A 130 4.71 9.62 -3.88
CA SER A 130 5.74 10.04 -2.93
C SER A 130 6.83 8.99 -2.80
N GLY A 131 8.01 9.35 -2.32
CA GLY A 131 9.04 8.38 -1.92
C GLY A 131 9.34 7.33 -3.00
N ASP A 132 9.36 6.04 -2.62
CA ASP A 132 9.51 4.94 -3.58
C ASP A 132 8.31 4.81 -4.54
N GLY A 133 7.18 5.42 -4.17
CA GLY A 133 5.94 5.51 -4.93
C GLY A 133 5.98 6.42 -6.14
N GLY A 134 6.82 7.44 -6.19
CA GLY A 134 6.81 8.36 -7.34
C GLY A 134 7.52 9.68 -7.05
N PRO A 135 7.65 10.54 -8.07
CA PRO A 135 8.44 11.77 -7.98
C PRO A 135 7.77 12.90 -7.17
N GLY A 136 6.52 12.73 -6.75
CA GLY A 136 5.72 13.75 -6.09
C GLY A 136 6.02 13.96 -4.60
N GLU A 137 5.31 14.93 -4.04
CA GLU A 137 5.35 15.30 -2.61
C GLU A 137 4.20 14.69 -1.80
N GLY A 138 3.51 13.69 -2.36
CA GLY A 138 2.36 13.07 -1.72
C GLY A 138 2.70 12.43 -0.37
N GLY A 139 1.69 11.87 0.26
CA GLY A 139 1.85 11.15 1.52
C GLY A 139 0.50 10.89 2.17
N LEU A 140 0.49 10.00 3.14
CA LEU A 140 -0.73 9.51 3.76
C LEU A 140 -0.61 9.45 5.28
N ALA A 141 -1.69 9.77 5.98
CA ALA A 141 -1.93 9.32 7.34
C ALA A 141 -3.24 8.53 7.37
N PHE A 142 -3.31 7.50 8.21
CA PHE A 142 -4.55 6.75 8.44
C PHE A 142 -5.02 6.95 9.88
N LEU A 143 -6.12 7.67 10.04
CA LEU A 143 -6.81 7.90 11.30
C LEU A 143 -7.81 6.75 11.49
N LYS A 144 -7.33 5.66 12.10
CA LYS A 144 -8.11 4.42 12.29
C LYS A 144 -9.31 4.66 13.19
N GLU A 145 -10.45 4.04 12.85
CA GLU A 145 -11.71 4.10 13.60
C GLU A 145 -12.33 5.50 13.73
N GLU A 146 -11.73 6.53 13.12
CA GLU A 146 -12.33 7.85 13.06
C GLU A 146 -13.46 7.90 12.02
N ALA A 147 -14.52 8.63 12.34
CA ALA A 147 -15.61 8.86 11.41
C ALA A 147 -15.27 10.01 10.45
N PHE A 148 -15.57 9.87 9.16
CA PHE A 148 -15.30 10.88 8.14
C PHE A 148 -15.77 12.29 8.51
N ASP A 149 -16.95 12.41 9.10
CA ASP A 149 -17.55 13.70 9.47
C ASP A 149 -17.00 14.27 10.79
N ALA A 150 -16.32 13.45 11.60
CA ALA A 150 -15.69 13.87 12.84
C ALA A 150 -14.32 14.51 12.63
N VAL A 151 -13.57 14.06 11.62
CA VAL A 151 -12.24 14.59 11.30
C VAL A 151 -12.36 16.02 10.75
N THR A 152 -11.80 16.98 11.49
CA THR A 152 -11.81 18.40 11.12
C THR A 152 -10.67 18.75 10.16
N ASP A 153 -10.78 19.91 9.51
CA ASP A 153 -9.73 20.41 8.62
C ASP A 153 -8.43 20.70 9.38
N GLU A 154 -8.52 21.16 10.63
CA GLU A 154 -7.34 21.41 11.49
C GLU A 154 -6.62 20.11 11.86
N GLU A 155 -7.37 19.06 12.21
CA GLU A 155 -6.80 17.75 12.50
C GLU A 155 -6.12 17.17 11.26
N ALA A 156 -6.77 17.23 10.11
CA ALA A 156 -6.21 16.80 8.84
C ALA A 156 -4.89 17.54 8.51
N LYS A 157 -4.85 18.87 8.68
CA LYS A 157 -3.63 19.67 8.45
C LYS A 157 -2.50 19.32 9.41
N SER A 158 -2.81 18.92 10.64
CA SER A 158 -1.82 18.57 11.67
C SER A 158 -1.33 17.13 11.58
N SER A 159 -1.94 16.31 10.73
CA SER A 159 -1.61 14.88 10.59
C SER A 159 -0.19 14.67 10.07
N SER A 160 0.54 13.76 10.70
CA SER A 160 1.88 13.37 10.26
C SER A 160 1.78 12.39 9.09
N LEU A 161 2.02 12.88 7.88
CA LEU A 161 1.93 12.08 6.66
C LEU A 161 3.19 11.24 6.43
N ALA A 162 3.02 9.93 6.25
CA ALA A 162 4.08 9.04 5.80
C ALA A 162 4.19 9.08 4.27
N ILE A 163 5.43 8.99 3.78
CA ILE A 163 5.73 8.77 2.35
C ILE A 163 6.00 7.29 2.10
N GLU A 164 5.92 6.85 0.84
CA GLU A 164 6.22 5.47 0.46
C GLU A 164 7.67 5.09 0.76
N ARG A 165 7.85 3.99 1.52
CA ARG A 165 9.15 3.43 1.94
C ARG A 165 9.12 1.91 1.90
N TRP A 166 9.21 1.36 0.69
CA TRP A 166 8.95 -0.05 0.43
C TRP A 166 10.13 -0.96 0.72
N PHE A 167 11.35 -0.43 0.73
CA PHE A 167 12.56 -1.24 0.79
C PHE A 167 13.28 -1.13 2.14
N ASP A 168 13.92 -2.22 2.56
CA ASP A 168 14.95 -2.19 3.60
C ASP A 168 16.31 -1.75 3.03
N ALA A 169 17.34 -1.64 3.88
CA ALA A 169 18.69 -1.22 3.46
C ALA A 169 19.34 -2.13 2.40
N MET A 170 18.84 -3.36 2.22
CA MET A 170 19.34 -4.35 1.27
C MET A 170 18.46 -4.44 0.01
N CYS A 171 17.57 -3.46 -0.21
CA CYS A 171 16.61 -3.43 -1.30
C CYS A 171 15.61 -4.60 -1.29
N VAL A 172 15.37 -5.22 -0.14
CA VAL A 172 14.29 -6.22 -0.01
C VAL A 172 12.96 -5.48 0.17
N ALA A 173 12.01 -5.78 -0.72
CA ALA A 173 10.67 -5.21 -0.66
C ALA A 173 9.89 -5.73 0.55
N LYS A 174 9.36 -4.81 1.34
CA LYS A 174 8.44 -5.09 2.44
C LYS A 174 7.10 -5.54 1.88
N LYS A 175 6.53 -6.55 2.52
CA LYS A 175 5.23 -7.10 2.17
C LYS A 175 4.25 -6.95 3.32
N ASP A 176 2.99 -6.70 3.00
CA ASP A 176 1.89 -6.73 3.95
C ASP A 176 1.57 -8.19 4.36
N PRO A 177 0.69 -8.42 5.36
CA PRO A 177 0.28 -9.77 5.74
C PRO A 177 -0.40 -10.58 4.62
N GLY A 178 -0.92 -9.90 3.58
CA GLY A 178 -1.48 -10.50 2.37
C GLY A 178 -0.44 -10.89 1.31
N GLY A 179 0.83 -10.56 1.52
CA GLY A 179 1.92 -10.81 0.57
C GLY A 179 2.03 -9.75 -0.55
N TYR A 180 1.24 -8.68 -0.49
CA TYR A 180 1.35 -7.56 -1.41
C TYR A 180 2.43 -6.58 -0.96
N LEU A 181 2.82 -5.66 -1.84
CA LEU A 181 3.75 -4.58 -1.49
C LEU A 181 3.20 -3.77 -0.31
N ALA A 182 3.98 -3.63 0.77
CA ALA A 182 3.58 -2.82 1.91
C ALA A 182 3.74 -1.33 1.56
N THR A 183 2.61 -0.65 1.35
CA THR A 183 2.55 0.78 1.02
C THR A 183 2.10 1.61 2.23
N THR A 184 2.00 2.92 2.06
CA THR A 184 1.38 3.80 3.07
C THR A 184 -0.09 3.48 3.36
N PHE A 185 -0.77 2.74 2.47
CA PHE A 185 -2.14 2.26 2.66
C PHE A 185 -2.22 0.92 3.41
N ASP A 186 -1.10 0.37 3.90
CA ASP A 186 -1.13 -0.88 4.68
C ASP A 186 -2.16 -0.81 5.82
N GLY A 187 -2.97 -1.86 5.96
CA GLY A 187 -4.08 -1.94 6.90
C GLY A 187 -5.36 -1.21 6.50
N TRP A 188 -5.53 -0.78 5.23
CA TRP A 188 -6.79 -0.19 4.76
C TRP A 188 -7.97 -1.16 4.70
N TYR A 189 -7.71 -2.47 4.79
CA TYR A 189 -8.74 -3.51 4.72
C TYR A 189 -8.47 -4.67 5.68
N ASP A 190 -9.56 -5.34 6.04
CA ASP A 190 -9.55 -6.66 6.64
C ASP A 190 -9.77 -7.74 5.57
N TYR A 191 -8.95 -8.78 5.63
CA TYR A 191 -9.10 -9.95 4.77
C TYR A 191 -9.88 -11.05 5.50
N GLY A 192 -10.99 -11.51 4.91
CA GLY A 192 -11.83 -12.59 5.43
C GLY A 192 -11.19 -14.00 5.41
N GLY A 193 -9.87 -14.06 5.20
CA GLY A 193 -9.07 -15.27 5.21
C GLY A 193 -9.46 -16.26 4.13
N GLN A 194 -9.15 -17.54 4.39
CA GLN A 194 -9.45 -18.66 3.48
C GLN A 194 -10.95 -19.00 3.40
N THR A 195 -11.78 -18.37 4.24
CA THR A 195 -13.21 -18.71 4.31
C THR A 195 -14.01 -17.93 3.28
N THR A 196 -13.86 -16.61 3.25
CA THR A 196 -14.65 -15.75 2.36
C THR A 196 -13.81 -15.07 1.30
N HIS A 197 -12.49 -14.97 1.51
CA HIS A 197 -11.59 -14.18 0.68
C HIS A 197 -12.06 -12.73 0.46
N ALA A 198 -12.93 -12.23 1.35
CA ALA A 198 -13.48 -10.89 1.25
C ALA A 198 -12.43 -9.84 1.64
N VAL A 199 -12.43 -8.72 0.93
CA VAL A 199 -11.64 -7.53 1.20
C VAL A 199 -12.61 -6.47 1.70
N THR A 200 -12.64 -6.25 3.00
CA THR A 200 -13.55 -5.29 3.61
C THR A 200 -12.76 -4.08 4.07
N PRO A 201 -13.06 -2.86 3.59
CA PRO A 201 -12.38 -1.67 4.07
C PRO A 201 -12.44 -1.57 5.59
N HIS A 202 -11.30 -1.32 6.22
CA HIS A 202 -11.21 -1.08 7.65
C HIS A 202 -11.78 0.32 7.95
N PRO A 203 -12.57 0.50 9.01
CA PRO A 203 -13.08 1.82 9.38
C PRO A 203 -11.95 2.82 9.63
N GLY A 204 -12.13 4.04 9.13
CA GLY A 204 -11.24 5.17 9.39
C GLY A 204 -11.14 6.14 8.23
N VAL A 205 -10.35 7.18 8.44
CA VAL A 205 -10.16 8.29 7.49
C VAL A 205 -8.69 8.38 7.09
N PHE A 206 -8.46 8.45 5.78
CA PHE A 206 -7.15 8.72 5.23
C PHE A 206 -6.98 10.22 5.00
N ILE A 207 -5.87 10.79 5.44
CA ILE A 207 -5.43 12.13 5.04
C ILE A 207 -4.38 11.97 3.96
N LEU A 208 -4.67 12.42 2.76
CA LEU A 208 -3.79 12.33 1.59
C LEU A 208 -3.29 13.72 1.22
N ARG A 209 -1.98 13.83 0.98
CA ARG A 209 -1.41 14.96 0.23
C ARG A 209 -1.35 14.62 -1.26
N SER A 210 -1.74 15.59 -2.09
CA SER A 210 -1.66 15.49 -3.56
C SER A 210 -0.22 15.24 -4.03
N GLY A 211 -0.06 14.65 -5.22
CA GLY A 211 1.25 14.37 -5.80
C GLY A 211 2.06 15.64 -6.07
N ASP A 212 1.40 16.76 -6.37
CA ASP A 212 2.03 18.06 -6.53
C ASP A 212 2.29 18.81 -5.21
N GLY A 213 1.86 18.25 -4.06
CA GLY A 213 2.01 18.84 -2.73
C GLY A 213 1.05 20.01 -2.42
N GLY A 214 0.25 20.45 -3.39
CA GLY A 214 -0.57 21.65 -3.31
C GLY A 214 -1.89 21.50 -2.56
N ALA A 215 -2.34 20.28 -2.28
CA ALA A 215 -3.62 20.02 -1.64
C ALA A 215 -3.56 18.89 -0.60
N LEU A 216 -4.48 18.96 0.36
CA LEU A 216 -4.81 17.87 1.27
C LEU A 216 -6.25 17.43 1.03
N TYR A 217 -6.49 16.13 1.13
CA TYR A 217 -7.82 15.53 1.05
C TYR A 217 -8.02 14.60 2.25
N LYS A 218 -9.23 14.60 2.82
CA LYS A 218 -9.68 13.49 3.65
C LYS A 218 -10.47 12.50 2.80
N LEU A 219 -10.23 11.21 2.98
CA LEU A 219 -10.82 10.13 2.20
C LEU A 219 -11.30 8.99 3.10
N GLU A 220 -12.30 8.28 2.63
CA GLU A 220 -12.79 7.04 3.19
C GLU A 220 -13.07 6.06 2.05
N ILE A 221 -12.57 4.84 2.17
CA ILE A 221 -12.83 3.77 1.22
C ILE A 221 -14.10 3.06 1.69
N LEU A 222 -15.18 3.17 0.91
CA LEU A 222 -16.49 2.65 1.29
C LEU A 222 -16.67 1.17 0.91
N THR A 223 -16.16 0.77 -0.24
CA THR A 223 -16.18 -0.62 -0.71
C THR A 223 -15.07 -0.89 -1.72
N TYR A 224 -14.71 -2.17 -1.87
CA TYR A 224 -13.80 -2.72 -2.87
C TYR A 224 -14.53 -3.48 -4.00
N TYR A 225 -15.86 -3.62 -3.88
CA TYR A 225 -16.69 -4.39 -4.80
C TYR A 225 -17.78 -3.55 -5.46
N ALA A 226 -17.50 -2.30 -5.83
CA ALA A 226 -18.50 -1.40 -6.41
C ALA A 226 -18.97 -1.81 -7.83
N ASN A 227 -20.22 -1.48 -8.15
CA ASN A 227 -20.69 -1.34 -9.53
C ASN A 227 -20.52 0.12 -10.00
N PRO A 228 -20.47 0.38 -11.33
CA PRO A 228 -20.33 1.74 -11.87
C PRO A 228 -21.43 2.72 -11.45
N ASP A 229 -22.61 2.23 -11.02
CA ASP A 229 -23.72 3.05 -10.53
C ASP A 229 -23.63 3.37 -9.03
N GLY A 230 -22.59 2.91 -8.35
CA GLY A 230 -22.40 3.08 -6.91
C GLY A 230 -23.08 2.03 -6.02
N THR A 231 -23.74 1.03 -6.60
CA THR A 231 -24.27 -0.09 -5.82
C THR A 231 -23.19 -1.10 -5.48
N GLU A 232 -23.43 -1.91 -4.45
CA GLU A 232 -22.54 -3.03 -4.12
C GLU A 232 -22.65 -4.13 -5.19
N GLY A 233 -21.49 -4.64 -5.60
CA GLY A 233 -21.31 -5.70 -6.57
C GLY A 233 -20.48 -6.84 -6.00
N MET A 234 -19.96 -7.69 -6.90
CA MET A 234 -19.19 -8.89 -6.55
C MET A 234 -17.77 -8.88 -7.14
N ALA A 235 -17.49 -7.97 -8.07
CA ALA A 235 -16.21 -7.87 -8.74
C ALA A 235 -15.27 -7.02 -7.91
N GLY A 236 -14.24 -7.65 -7.32
CA GLY A 236 -13.22 -6.91 -6.57
C GLY A 236 -12.40 -5.98 -7.48
N GLY A 237 -11.70 -5.03 -6.89
CA GLY A 237 -10.88 -4.06 -7.61
C GLY A 237 -11.69 -2.87 -8.09
N ARG A 238 -12.89 -2.66 -7.56
CA ARG A 238 -13.79 -1.56 -7.93
C ARG A 238 -14.13 -0.79 -6.68
N PHE A 239 -13.56 0.40 -6.58
CA PHE A 239 -13.62 1.18 -5.35
C PHE A 239 -14.77 2.18 -5.39
N LEU A 240 -15.42 2.36 -4.24
CA LEU A 240 -16.05 3.64 -3.92
C LEU A 240 -15.20 4.38 -2.90
N ILE A 241 -14.77 5.57 -3.26
CA ILE A 241 -14.00 6.45 -2.36
C ILE A 241 -14.79 7.74 -2.17
N ARG A 242 -15.18 8.00 -0.93
CA ARG A 242 -15.70 9.30 -0.51
C ARG A 242 -14.54 10.18 -0.13
N TYR A 243 -14.50 11.42 -0.61
CA TYR A 243 -13.43 12.36 -0.27
C TYR A 243 -13.91 13.81 -0.23
N LYS A 244 -13.13 14.63 0.47
CA LYS A 244 -13.30 16.09 0.52
C LYS A 244 -11.94 16.78 0.57
N ALA A 245 -11.79 17.86 -0.18
CA ALA A 245 -10.62 18.73 -0.10
C ALA A 245 -10.62 19.48 1.24
N ILE A 246 -9.45 19.54 1.90
CA ILE A 246 -9.24 20.29 3.13
C ILE A 246 -8.98 21.74 2.75
N ALA A 247 -9.75 22.67 3.30
CA ALA A 247 -9.56 24.10 3.02
C ALA A 247 -8.31 24.59 3.74
N PHE A 248 -7.41 25.31 3.07
CA PHE A 248 -6.22 25.91 3.71
C PHE A 248 -6.58 27.11 4.60
#